data_AF-A0A1Y5YTE6-F1
#
_entry.id   AF-A0A1Y5YTE6-F1
#
_cell.length_a   1.000
_cell.length_b   1.000
_cell.length_c   1.000
_cell.angle_alpha   90.00
_cell.angle_beta   90.00
_cell.angle_gamma   90.00
#
_symmetry.space_group_name_H-M   'P 1'
#
loop_
_entity.id
_entity.type
_entity.pdbx_description
1 polymer ?
#
loop_
_entity_poly.entity_id
_entity_poly.type
_entity_poly.pdbx_seq_one_letter_code
_entity_poly.pdbx_strand_id
1 'polypeptide(L)'
;MMNSRIPKGRLMVKWQAFAALPEQFIGINKLIEEQTKIKRPILTPEEQEIIEKKIIDSYTSESEILLTYFEDGRLLTCYMTVVNMNSLKQSITCTDPYRNKIIINFKDIIHIQ
;
A
#
# COMPACT_ATOMS: atom_id res chain seq x y z
N MET A 1 -34.75 -60.86 -1.01
CA MET A 1 -34.20 -60.21 0.20
C MET A 1 -32.76 -59.78 -0.10
N MET A 2 -32.48 -58.48 -0.25
CA MET A 2 -31.12 -57.96 -0.45
C MET A 2 -30.64 -57.31 0.84
N ASN A 3 -29.65 -57.94 1.49
CA ASN A 3 -29.00 -57.44 2.70
C ASN A 3 -28.03 -56.32 2.34
N SER A 4 -28.39 -55.08 2.66
CA SER A 4 -27.54 -53.91 2.45
C SER A 4 -26.53 -53.77 3.60
N ARG A 5 -25.29 -54.20 3.40
CA ARG A 5 -24.16 -53.96 4.32
C ARG A 5 -23.55 -52.59 4.06
N ILE A 6 -24.19 -51.53 4.55
CA ILE A 6 -23.61 -50.18 4.55
C ILE A 6 -22.75 -50.04 5.83
N PRO A 7 -21.43 -49.80 5.73
CA PRO A 7 -20.60 -49.57 6.90
C PRO A 7 -20.94 -48.22 7.54
N LYS A 8 -21.68 -48.25 8.65
CA LYS A 8 -21.87 -47.09 9.54
C LYS A 8 -20.56 -46.85 10.30
N GLY A 9 -19.74 -45.90 9.84
CA GLY A 9 -18.46 -45.66 10.52
C GLY A 9 -17.59 -44.48 10.07
N ARG A 10 -18.12 -43.49 9.33
CA ARG A 10 -17.43 -42.21 9.16
C ARG A 10 -18.07 -41.14 10.03
N LEU A 11 -17.86 -41.28 11.34
CA LEU A 11 -18.11 -40.21 12.29
C LEU A 11 -16.86 -39.32 12.31
N MET A 12 -17.04 -38.03 12.03
CA MET A 12 -16.08 -36.94 12.31
C MET A 12 -14.61 -37.25 12.03
N VAL A 13 -14.26 -37.50 10.77
CA VAL A 13 -12.87 -37.41 10.32
C VAL A 13 -12.87 -36.47 9.13
N LYS A 14 -12.46 -35.21 9.36
CA LYS A 14 -11.79 -34.30 8.39
C LYS A 14 -11.83 -32.80 8.71
N TRP A 15 -12.44 -32.32 9.80
CA TRP A 15 -12.48 -30.86 10.05
C TRP A 15 -11.17 -30.27 10.61
N GLN A 16 -10.30 -31.06 11.26
CA GLN A 16 -9.01 -30.55 11.74
C GLN A 16 -8.01 -30.21 10.62
N ALA A 17 -8.05 -30.90 9.48
CA ALA A 17 -7.15 -30.62 8.36
C ALA A 17 -7.37 -29.23 7.74
N PHE A 18 -8.55 -28.64 7.93
CA PHE A 18 -8.90 -27.31 7.43
C PHE A 18 -8.68 -26.20 8.47
N ALA A 19 -8.40 -26.53 9.74
CA ALA A 19 -8.14 -25.53 10.79
C ALA A 19 -6.81 -24.78 10.57
N ALA A 20 -5.87 -25.40 9.85
CA ALA A 20 -4.62 -24.77 9.45
C ALA A 20 -4.77 -23.85 8.21
N LEU A 21 -5.85 -23.95 7.43
CA LEU A 21 -6.01 -23.15 6.21
C LEU A 21 -6.09 -21.64 6.47
N PRO A 22 -6.79 -21.14 7.50
CA PRO A 22 -6.75 -19.71 7.82
C PRO A 22 -5.35 -19.23 8.19
N GLU A 23 -4.62 -19.97 9.03
CA GLU A 23 -3.24 -19.63 9.42
C GLU A 23 -2.27 -19.73 8.24
N GLN A 24 -2.39 -20.78 7.42
CA GLN A 24 -1.58 -20.95 6.22
C GLN A 24 -1.88 -19.87 5.18
N PHE A 25 -3.14 -19.44 5.04
CA PHE A 25 -3.52 -18.36 4.13
C PHE A 25 -2.94 -17.01 4.59
N ILE A 26 -2.97 -16.74 5.91
CA ILE A 26 -2.33 -15.55 6.50
C ILE A 26 -0.81 -15.60 6.26
N GLY A 27 -0.18 -16.77 6.44
CA GLY A 27 1.25 -16.95 6.20
C GLY A 27 1.63 -16.76 4.74
N ILE A 28 0.89 -17.37 3.81
CA ILE A 28 1.11 -17.25 2.37
C ILE A 28 0.90 -15.80 1.91
N ASN A 29 -0.14 -15.12 2.37
CA ASN A 29 -0.35 -13.71 2.04
C ASN A 29 0.80 -12.83 2.52
N LYS A 30 1.27 -12.99 3.76
CA LYS A 30 2.44 -12.27 4.25
C LYS A 30 3.67 -12.51 3.39
N LEU A 31 3.93 -13.77 3.01
CA LEU A 31 5.06 -14.12 2.14
C LEU A 31 4.93 -13.51 0.74
N ILE A 32 3.73 -13.47 0.17
CA ILE A 32 3.46 -12.80 -1.11
C ILE A 32 3.64 -11.28 -0.97
N GLU A 33 3.14 -10.69 0.11
CA GLU A 33 3.29 -9.27 0.42
C GLU A 33 4.75 -8.85 0.60
N GLU A 34 5.60 -9.71 1.17
CA GLU A 34 7.04 -9.48 1.27
C GLU A 34 7.76 -9.64 -0.07
N GLN A 35 7.37 -10.63 -0.88
CA GLN A 35 7.96 -10.82 -2.21
C GLN A 35 7.61 -9.72 -3.21
N THR A 36 6.52 -8.97 -2.97
CA THR A 36 6.11 -7.85 -3.83
C THR A 36 6.79 -6.53 -3.46
N LYS A 37 7.57 -6.49 -2.37
CA LYS A 37 8.28 -5.28 -1.97
C LYS A 37 9.42 -4.98 -2.95
N ILE A 38 9.43 -3.77 -3.49
CA ILE A 38 10.50 -3.26 -4.33
C ILE A 38 11.51 -2.48 -3.49
N LYS A 39 12.74 -2.41 -3.98
CA LYS A 39 13.72 -1.44 -3.45
C LYS A 39 13.26 -0.03 -3.78
N ARG A 40 13.46 0.87 -2.82
CA ARG A 40 13.19 2.30 -3.00
C ARG A 40 13.87 2.82 -4.28
N PRO A 41 13.13 3.51 -5.17
CA PRO A 41 13.73 4.16 -6.33
C PRO A 41 14.76 5.23 -5.90
N ILE A 42 15.88 5.28 -6.60
CA ILE A 42 16.89 6.32 -6.41
C ILE A 42 16.57 7.43 -7.41
N LEU A 43 16.31 8.63 -6.91
CA LEU A 43 16.10 9.82 -7.73
C LEU A 43 17.42 10.56 -7.91
N THR A 44 17.64 11.07 -9.11
CA THR A 44 18.70 12.04 -9.39
C THR A 44 18.37 13.40 -8.77
N PRO A 45 19.37 14.27 -8.51
CA PRO A 45 19.11 15.62 -7.99
C PRO A 45 18.17 16.44 -8.88
N GLU A 46 18.32 16.31 -10.21
CA GLU A 46 17.49 17.01 -11.19
C GLU A 46 16.01 16.58 -11.08
N GLU A 47 15.76 15.28 -10.93
CA GLU A 47 14.40 14.75 -10.73
C GLU A 47 13.79 15.23 -9.42
N GLN A 48 14.60 15.32 -8.35
CA GLN A 48 14.16 15.86 -7.07
C GLN A 48 13.75 17.34 -7.19
N GLU A 49 14.56 18.17 -7.86
CA GLU A 49 14.23 19.58 -8.08
C GLU A 49 12.94 19.76 -8.89
N ILE A 50 12.72 18.92 -9.91
CA ILE A 50 11.48 18.94 -10.70
C ILE A 50 10.27 18.61 -9.82
N ILE A 51 10.39 17.60 -8.96
CA ILE A 51 9.33 17.21 -8.02
C ILE A 51 9.04 18.36 -7.05
N GLU A 52 10.07 18.94 -6.43
CA GLU A 52 9.92 20.06 -5.49
C GLU A 52 9.21 21.24 -6.14
N LYS A 53 9.60 21.60 -7.36
CA LYS A 53 8.95 22.68 -8.12
C LYS A 53 7.47 22.39 -8.35
N LYS A 54 7.12 21.17 -8.79
CA LYS A 54 5.73 20.77 -9.01
C LYS A 54 4.89 20.82 -7.74
N ILE A 55 5.47 20.45 -6.59
CA ILE A 55 4.79 20.55 -5.28
C ILE A 55 4.49 22.00 -4.95
N ILE A 56 5.45 22.90 -5.14
CA ILE A 56 5.28 24.34 -4.87
C ILE A 56 4.19 24.92 -5.79
N ASP A 57 4.21 24.56 -7.08
CA ASP A 57 3.21 25.02 -8.05
C ASP A 57 1.81 24.51 -7.69
N SER A 58 1.67 23.24 -7.31
CA SER A 58 0.41 22.63 -6.84
C SER A 58 -0.11 23.28 -5.55
N TYR A 59 0.77 23.49 -4.57
CA TYR A 59 0.42 24.13 -3.31
C TYR A 59 -0.08 25.57 -3.53
N THR A 60 0.59 26.31 -4.42
CA THR A 60 0.23 27.72 -4.71
C THR A 60 -1.07 27.82 -5.51
N SER A 61 -1.32 26.86 -6.39
CA SER A 61 -2.52 26.83 -7.24
C SER A 61 -3.72 26.14 -6.56
N GLU A 62 -3.50 25.53 -5.39
CA GLU A 62 -4.47 24.67 -4.68
C GLU A 62 -5.04 23.54 -5.56
N SER A 63 -4.24 23.07 -6.53
CA SER A 63 -4.64 22.07 -7.51
C SER A 63 -4.47 20.65 -6.97
N GLU A 64 -5.41 19.76 -7.32
CA GLU A 64 -5.27 18.32 -7.11
C GLU A 64 -4.18 17.77 -8.03
N ILE A 65 -3.28 16.96 -7.44
CA ILE A 65 -2.19 16.30 -8.15
C ILE A 65 -2.26 14.78 -7.97
N LEU A 66 -1.74 14.05 -8.94
CA LEU A 66 -1.53 12.62 -8.82
C LEU A 66 -0.12 12.37 -8.28
N LEU A 67 -0.04 12.10 -6.98
CA LEU A 67 1.23 11.89 -6.27
C LEU A 67 1.55 10.40 -6.21
N THR A 68 2.77 10.03 -6.59
CA THR A 68 3.35 8.71 -6.35
C THR A 68 4.44 8.80 -5.29
N TYR A 69 4.29 8.05 -4.20
CA TYR A 69 5.26 7.99 -3.10
C TYR A 69 5.58 6.55 -2.71
N PHE A 70 6.73 6.35 -2.08
CA PHE A 70 7.22 5.07 -1.62
C PHE A 70 6.88 4.86 -0.14
N GLU A 71 6.18 3.77 0.17
CA GLU A 71 5.83 3.38 1.53
C GLU A 71 5.95 1.86 1.70
N ASP A 72 6.67 1.42 2.73
CA ASP A 72 6.87 0.01 3.10
C ASP A 72 7.21 -0.95 1.93
N GLY A 73 8.11 -0.52 1.03
CA GLY A 73 8.50 -1.34 -0.12
C GLY A 73 7.53 -1.29 -1.29
N ARG A 74 6.54 -0.40 -1.28
CA ARG A 74 5.56 -0.25 -2.36
C ARG A 74 5.53 1.17 -2.88
N LEU A 75 5.13 1.33 -4.14
CA LEU A 75 4.77 2.62 -4.71
C LEU A 75 3.27 2.76 -4.62
N LEU A 76 2.83 3.82 -3.97
CA LEU A 76 1.43 4.19 -3.85
C LEU A 76 1.19 5.44 -4.67
N THR A 77 0.14 5.41 -5.48
CA THR A 77 -0.26 6.52 -6.35
C THR A 77 -1.68 6.94 -5.98
N CYS A 78 -1.88 8.22 -5.67
CA CYS A 78 -3.20 8.74 -5.30
C CYS A 78 -3.36 10.22 -5.60
N TYR A 79 -4.62 10.61 -5.84
CA TYR A 79 -5.04 11.99 -6.03
C TYR A 79 -5.14 12.70 -4.69
N MET A 80 -4.50 13.86 -4.59
CA MET A 80 -4.48 14.64 -3.36
C MET A 80 -4.12 16.10 -3.62
N THR A 81 -4.50 16.96 -2.69
CA THR A 81 -4.13 18.38 -2.69
C THR A 81 -3.11 18.63 -1.58
N VAL A 82 -2.03 19.34 -1.90
CA VAL A 82 -1.02 19.74 -0.92
C VAL A 82 -1.57 20.90 -0.10
N VAL A 83 -1.71 20.72 1.21
CA VAL A 83 -2.32 21.73 2.12
C VAL A 83 -1.31 22.38 3.05
N ASN A 84 -0.13 21.79 3.24
CA ASN A 84 0.95 22.37 4.03
C ASN A 84 2.31 21.82 3.59
N MET A 85 3.34 22.65 3.65
CA MET A 85 4.72 22.24 3.43
C MET A 85 5.57 22.60 4.64
N ASN A 86 6.27 21.61 5.19
CA ASN A 86 7.20 21.80 6.29
C ASN A 86 8.64 21.65 5.81
N SER A 87 9.31 22.79 5.62
CA SER A 87 10.71 22.83 5.19
C SER A 87 11.67 22.22 6.22
N LEU A 88 11.41 22.42 7.53
CA LEU A 88 12.27 21.90 8.61
C LEU A 88 12.24 20.38 8.69
N LYS A 89 11.05 19.78 8.53
CA LYS A 89 10.87 18.32 8.57
C LYS A 89 11.04 17.66 7.21
N GLN A 90 11.25 18.44 6.15
CA GLN A 90 11.26 17.96 4.77
C GLN A 90 10.03 17.07 4.47
N SER A 91 8.84 17.54 4.84
CA SER A 91 7.59 16.79 4.67
C SER A 91 6.46 17.68 4.18
N ILE A 92 5.55 17.10 3.40
CA ILE A 92 4.31 17.73 2.98
C ILE A 92 3.12 17.10 3.69
N THR A 93 2.11 17.92 3.96
CA THR A 93 0.79 17.44 4.37
C THR A 93 -0.13 17.52 3.17
N CYS A 94 -0.69 16.39 2.79
CA CYS A 94 -1.65 16.29 1.71
C CYS A 94 -3.02 15.95 2.27
N THR A 95 -4.06 16.32 1.54
CA THR A 95 -5.44 16.00 1.87
C THR A 95 -6.08 15.29 0.68
N ASP A 96 -6.78 14.20 0.95
CA ASP A 96 -7.58 13.49 -0.05
C ASP A 96 -8.93 14.21 -0.29
N PRO A 97 -9.72 13.79 -1.29
CA PRO A 97 -11.05 14.36 -1.54
C PRO A 97 -12.02 14.23 -0.35
N TYR A 98 -11.78 13.29 0.57
CA TYR A 98 -12.58 13.05 1.77
C TYR A 98 -12.08 13.80 3.01
N ARG A 99 -11.10 14.71 2.85
CA ARG A 99 -10.48 15.51 3.92
C ARG A 99 -9.61 14.73 4.91
N ASN A 100 -9.24 13.50 4.60
CA ASN A 100 -8.23 12.74 5.33
C ASN A 100 -6.86 13.34 5.04
N LYS A 101 -6.10 13.60 6.10
CA LYS A 101 -4.76 14.17 6.01
C LYS A 101 -3.72 13.06 6.06
N ILE A 102 -2.74 13.15 5.18
CA ILE A 102 -1.56 12.29 5.19
C ILE A 102 -0.31 13.17 5.21
N ILE A 103 0.75 12.67 5.84
CA ILE A 103 2.05 13.36 5.91
C ILE A 103 3.06 12.48 5.20
N ILE A 104 3.74 13.05 4.20
CA ILE A 104 4.71 12.33 3.35
C ILE A 104 6.03 13.10 3.39
N ASN A 105 7.16 12.40 3.57
CA ASN A 105 8.48 13.03 3.46
C ASN A 105 8.83 13.28 1.99
N PHE A 106 9.48 14.40 1.68
CA PHE A 106 9.93 14.72 0.32
C PHE A 106 10.76 13.61 -0.30
N LYS A 107 11.63 12.99 0.49
CA LYS A 107 12.48 11.90 0.01
C LYS A 107 11.64 10.76 -0.55
N ASP A 108 10.51 10.46 0.08
CA ASP A 108 9.66 9.32 -0.25
C ASP A 108 8.77 9.60 -1.47
N ILE A 109 8.69 10.85 -1.94
CA ILE A 109 7.97 11.21 -3.16
C ILE A 109 8.80 10.80 -4.37
N ILE A 110 8.19 10.05 -5.28
CA ILE A 110 8.85 9.49 -6.46
C ILE A 110 8.44 10.22 -7.74
N HIS A 111 7.16 10.60 -7.86
CA HIS A 111 6.67 11.26 -9.06
C HIS A 111 5.40 12.07 -8.80
N ILE A 112 5.23 13.15 -9.56
CA ILE A 112 4.02 13.98 -9.57
C ILE A 112 3.63 14.24 -11.01
N GLN A 113 2.37 13.98 -11.35
CA GLN A 113 1.80 14.32 -12.66
C GLN A 113 1.11 15.67 -12.62
#